data_AF-A0A1E2VCN6-F1
#
_entry.id   AF-A0A1E2VCN6-F1
#
_cell.length_a   1.000
_cell.length_b   1.000
_cell.length_c   1.000
_cell.angle_alpha   90.00
_cell.angle_beta   90.00
_cell.angle_gamma   90.00
#
_symmetry.space_group_name_H-M   'P 1'
#
loop_
_entity.id
_entity.type
_entity.pdbx_description
1 polymer ?
#
loop_
_entity_poly.entity_id
_entity_poly.type
_entity_poly.pdbx_seq_one_letter_code
_entity_poly.pdbx_strand_id
1 'polypeptide(L)'
;MPTQAQVEAFFDFYKKLDKTSTCDLGQIYHAEITFTDPFHRIEGLTALISYFDELYAEVKAIDFDFSEADICGSRVWAQWCMTLVHPKLNRGRPVQVEGCSRLDWADDKVIQHQDFFDAGAMLYEQLPWVGALIRYIRQRMG
;
A
#
# COMPACT_ATOMS: atom_id res chain seq x y z
N MET A 1 -13.88 9.37 -16.55
CA MET A 1 -14.35 8.22 -15.75
C MET A 1 -13.54 7.03 -16.21
N PRO A 2 -12.87 6.28 -15.31
CA PRO A 2 -12.07 5.15 -15.74
C PRO A 2 -12.97 4.02 -16.27
N THR A 3 -12.46 3.31 -17.27
CA THR A 3 -13.07 2.08 -17.76
C THR A 3 -12.66 0.90 -16.87
N GLN A 4 -13.47 -0.16 -16.87
CA GLN A 4 -13.14 -1.40 -16.18
C GLN A 4 -11.74 -1.93 -16.57
N ALA A 5 -11.39 -1.85 -17.85
CA ALA A 5 -10.08 -2.27 -18.35
C ALA A 5 -8.91 -1.43 -17.79
N GLN A 6 -9.12 -0.12 -17.56
CA GLN A 6 -8.11 0.73 -16.93
C GLN A 6 -7.90 0.37 -15.45
N VAL A 7 -8.98 0.05 -14.75
CA VAL A 7 -8.92 -0.40 -13.36
C VAL A 7 -8.22 -1.75 -13.24
N GLU A 8 -8.54 -2.69 -14.12
CA GLU A 8 -7.87 -4.00 -14.19
C GLU A 8 -6.38 -3.86 -14.52
N ALA A 9 -6.02 -2.98 -15.47
CA ALA A 9 -4.62 -2.70 -15.78
C ALA A 9 -3.86 -2.10 -14.59
N PHE A 10 -4.52 -1.24 -13.79
CA PHE A 10 -3.95 -0.72 -12.55
C PHE A 10 -3.71 -1.84 -11.52
N PHE A 11 -4.65 -2.76 -11.34
CA PHE A 11 -4.47 -3.91 -10.43
C PHE A 11 -3.37 -4.85 -10.91
N ASP A 12 -3.33 -5.14 -12.21
CA ASP A 12 -2.28 -5.98 -12.80
C ASP A 12 -0.90 -5.35 -12.67
N PHE A 13 -0.81 -4.02 -12.74
CA PHE A 13 0.41 -3.29 -12.44
C PHE A 13 0.81 -3.47 -10.98
N TYR A 14 -0.12 -3.26 -10.04
CA TYR A 14 0.14 -3.41 -8.60
C TYR A 14 0.52 -4.83 -8.18
N LYS A 15 -0.07 -5.85 -8.81
CA LYS A 15 0.30 -7.26 -8.63
C LYS A 15 1.74 -7.58 -9.04
N LYS A 16 2.28 -6.82 -9.99
CA LYS A 16 3.65 -6.96 -10.48
C LYS A 16 4.60 -5.95 -9.85
N LEU A 17 4.08 -5.07 -8.99
CA LEU A 17 4.84 -3.96 -8.45
C LEU A 17 5.87 -4.47 -7.44
N ASP A 18 7.12 -4.37 -7.84
CA ASP A 18 8.27 -4.67 -7.00
C ASP A 18 9.33 -3.57 -7.13
N LYS A 19 10.47 -3.77 -6.45
CA LYS A 19 11.61 -2.84 -6.46
C LYS A 19 12.20 -2.55 -7.85
N THR A 20 11.84 -3.33 -8.87
CA THR A 20 12.37 -3.20 -10.25
C THR A 20 11.40 -2.48 -11.18
N SER A 21 10.13 -2.33 -10.80
CA SER A 21 9.07 -1.74 -11.62
C SER A 21 8.55 -0.40 -11.11
N THR A 22 9.15 0.18 -10.07
CA THR A 22 8.80 1.51 -9.53
C THR A 22 9.00 2.65 -10.55
N CYS A 23 9.93 2.48 -11.50
CA CYS A 23 10.15 3.45 -12.58
C CYS A 23 8.95 3.56 -13.54
N ASP A 24 8.07 2.56 -13.58
CA ASP A 24 6.88 2.54 -14.45
C ASP A 24 5.65 3.19 -13.81
N LEU A 25 5.76 3.72 -12.58
CA LEU A 25 4.66 4.41 -11.89
C LEU A 25 4.08 5.58 -12.70
N GLY A 26 4.89 6.23 -13.54
CA GLY A 26 4.43 7.31 -14.43
C GLY A 26 3.44 6.88 -15.51
N GLN A 27 3.28 5.57 -15.76
CA GLN A 27 2.29 5.03 -16.67
C GLN A 27 0.87 5.08 -16.06
N ILE A 28 0.77 4.90 -14.75
CA ILE A 28 -0.52 4.81 -14.03
C ILE A 28 -0.85 6.04 -13.18
N TYR A 29 0.16 6.81 -12.76
CA TYR A 29 -0.01 7.99 -11.91
C TYR A 29 0.15 9.30 -12.66
N HIS A 30 -0.72 10.25 -12.31
CA HIS A 30 -0.62 11.63 -12.74
C HIS A 30 0.64 12.30 -12.17
N ALA A 31 1.21 13.27 -12.88
CA ALA A 31 2.41 13.98 -12.43
C ALA A 31 2.21 14.67 -11.06
N GLU A 32 0.99 15.14 -10.81
CA GLU A 32 0.56 15.82 -9.58
C GLU A 32 -0.18 14.89 -8.60
N ILE A 33 0.09 13.57 -8.65
CA ILE A 33 -0.51 12.59 -7.74
C ILE A 33 -0.38 13.01 -6.27
N THR A 34 -1.48 12.92 -5.52
CA THR A 34 -1.46 12.90 -4.05
C THR A 34 -1.69 11.48 -3.56
N PHE A 35 -0.65 10.87 -2.98
CA PHE A 35 -0.73 9.57 -2.32
C PHE A 35 -0.87 9.76 -0.81
N THR A 36 -1.70 8.96 -0.15
CA THR A 36 -1.88 8.99 1.30
C THR A 36 -2.12 7.60 1.84
N ASP A 37 -1.31 7.19 2.80
CA ASP A 37 -1.54 5.99 3.62
C ASP A 37 -1.68 6.42 5.10
N PRO A 38 -1.90 5.49 6.05
CA PRO A 38 -2.01 5.85 7.47
C PRO A 38 -0.77 6.52 8.09
N PHE A 39 0.40 6.48 7.43
CA PHE A 39 1.66 6.99 7.94
C PHE A 39 2.14 8.26 7.23
N HIS A 40 1.91 8.34 5.91
CA HIS A 40 2.52 9.35 5.04
C HIS A 40 1.49 9.96 4.09
N ARG A 41 1.74 11.22 3.76
CA ARG A 41 1.12 11.92 2.63
C ARG A 41 2.22 12.42 1.71
N ILE A 42 2.11 12.07 0.43
CA ILE A 42 3.13 12.32 -0.58
C ILE A 42 2.48 13.03 -1.75
N GLU A 43 3.14 14.07 -2.25
CA GLU A 43 2.64 14.92 -3.33
C GLU A 43 3.67 14.93 -4.47
N GLY A 44 3.20 14.61 -5.67
CA GLY A 44 3.99 14.57 -6.90
C GLY A 44 4.58 13.19 -7.21
N LEU A 45 4.65 12.89 -8.51
CA LEU A 45 5.10 11.58 -9.02
C LEU A 45 6.55 11.26 -8.63
N THR A 46 7.45 12.24 -8.71
CA THR A 46 8.86 12.01 -8.35
C THR A 46 9.03 11.61 -6.89
N ALA A 47 8.32 12.29 -5.98
CA ALA A 47 8.35 11.96 -4.56
C ALA A 47 7.73 10.58 -4.29
N LEU A 48 6.66 10.23 -5.02
CA LEU A 48 6.04 8.92 -4.94
C LEU A 48 6.98 7.79 -5.38
N ILE A 49 7.71 7.97 -6.48
CA ILE A 49 8.70 6.99 -6.95
C ILE A 49 9.78 6.77 -5.89
N SER A 50 10.36 7.85 -5.33
CA SER A 50 11.37 7.73 -4.28
C SER A 50 10.84 7.03 -3.03
N TYR A 51 9.61 7.34 -2.63
CA TYR A 51 8.97 6.65 -1.51
C TYR A 51 8.79 5.15 -1.77
N PHE A 52 8.34 4.78 -2.97
CA PHE A 52 8.16 3.38 -3.33
C PHE A 52 9.51 2.67 -3.40
N ASP A 53 10.55 3.28 -3.98
CA ASP A 53 11.91 2.72 -4.00
C ASP A 53 12.42 2.39 -2.59
N GLU A 54 12.21 3.30 -1.63
CA GLU A 54 12.57 3.08 -0.22
C GLU A 54 11.71 2.00 0.44
N LEU A 55 10.39 2.03 0.21
CA LEU A 55 9.44 1.08 0.79
C LEU A 55 9.74 -0.35 0.34
N TYR A 56 10.12 -0.55 -0.93
CA TYR A 56 10.38 -1.85 -1.53
C TYR A 56 11.84 -2.32 -1.42
N ALA A 57 12.79 -1.46 -1.06
CA ALA A 57 14.22 -1.79 -1.02
C ALA A 57 14.55 -3.02 -0.14
N GLU A 58 13.89 -3.16 1.01
CA GLU A 58 14.13 -4.24 1.98
C GLU A 58 13.04 -5.34 1.98
N VAL A 59 12.03 -5.21 1.12
CA VAL A 59 10.95 -6.20 0.98
C VAL A 59 11.46 -7.43 0.24
N LYS A 60 11.24 -8.63 0.81
CA LYS A 60 11.63 -9.89 0.16
C LYS A 60 10.60 -10.35 -0.87
N ALA A 61 9.32 -10.19 -0.52
CA ALA A 61 8.20 -10.51 -1.39
C ALA A 61 7.01 -9.67 -0.95
N ILE A 62 6.21 -9.25 -1.92
CA ILE A 62 4.95 -8.57 -1.73
C ILE A 62 4.01 -9.03 -2.83
N ASP A 63 2.76 -9.29 -2.47
CA ASP A 63 1.73 -9.71 -3.41
C ASP A 63 0.42 -9.06 -3.01
N PHE A 64 -0.36 -8.62 -4.00
CA PHE A 64 -1.65 -7.98 -3.79
C PHE A 64 -2.75 -8.81 -4.46
N ASP A 65 -3.69 -9.28 -3.66
CA ASP A 65 -4.92 -9.88 -4.16
C ASP A 65 -6.05 -8.84 -4.11
N PHE A 66 -6.48 -8.35 -5.26
CA PHE A 66 -7.61 -7.43 -5.37
C PHE A 66 -8.90 -8.24 -5.54
N SER A 67 -9.83 -8.10 -4.61
CA SER A 67 -11.06 -8.89 -4.57
C SER A 67 -12.18 -8.25 -5.39
N GLU A 68 -12.50 -6.99 -5.11
CA GLU A 68 -13.63 -6.27 -5.70
C GLU A 68 -13.28 -4.80 -5.92
N ALA A 69 -13.86 -4.20 -6.98
CA ALA A 69 -13.73 -2.79 -7.26
C ALA A 69 -15.04 -2.15 -7.70
N ASP A 70 -15.37 -1.01 -7.09
CA ASP A 70 -16.56 -0.23 -7.38
C ASP A 70 -16.17 1.07 -8.09
N ILE A 71 -16.67 1.24 -9.33
CA ILE A 71 -16.47 2.48 -10.10
C ILE A 71 -17.65 3.42 -9.87
N CYS A 72 -17.37 4.58 -9.27
CA CYS A 72 -18.32 5.65 -9.02
C CYS A 72 -17.86 6.94 -9.70
N GLY A 73 -18.28 7.16 -10.96
CA GLY A 73 -17.87 8.32 -11.73
C GLY A 73 -16.38 8.28 -12.08
N SER A 74 -15.58 9.24 -11.59
CA SER A 74 -14.11 9.24 -11.73
C SER A 74 -13.38 8.57 -10.57
N ARG A 75 -14.12 8.03 -9.60
CA ARG A 75 -13.57 7.40 -8.41
C ARG A 75 -13.71 5.88 -8.51
N VAL A 76 -12.71 5.19 -7.98
CA VAL A 76 -12.71 3.73 -7.82
C VAL A 76 -12.42 3.42 -6.36
N TRP A 77 -13.20 2.52 -5.78
CA TRP A 77 -12.88 1.88 -4.52
C TRP A 77 -12.45 0.46 -4.80
N ALA A 78 -11.33 0.02 -4.23
CA ALA A 78 -10.78 -1.30 -4.48
C ALA A 78 -10.42 -1.97 -3.16
N GLN A 79 -11.01 -3.14 -2.89
CA GLN A 79 -10.64 -3.96 -1.74
C GLN A 79 -9.47 -4.87 -2.11
N TRP A 80 -8.56 -5.07 -1.17
CA TRP A 80 -7.38 -5.91 -1.40
C TRP A 80 -6.91 -6.61 -0.12
N CYS A 81 -6.19 -7.72 -0.33
CA CYS A 81 -5.39 -8.39 0.67
C CYS A 81 -3.93 -8.41 0.21
N MET A 82 -3.06 -7.79 0.99
CA MET A 82 -1.63 -7.74 0.74
C MET A 82 -0.93 -8.83 1.55
N THR A 83 -0.11 -9.64 0.90
CA THR A 83 0.81 -10.56 1.57
C THR A 83 2.24 -10.01 1.51
N LEU A 84 2.80 -9.66 2.65
CA LEU A 84 4.14 -9.07 2.78
C LEU A 84 5.12 -10.03 3.46
N VAL A 85 6.33 -10.13 2.93
CA VAL A 85 7.47 -10.79 3.59
C VAL A 85 8.58 -9.77 3.75
N HIS A 86 8.80 -9.33 5.00
CA HIS A 86 9.83 -8.35 5.33
C HIS A 86 10.76 -8.89 6.43
N PRO A 87 12.10 -8.76 6.33
CA PRO A 87 13.04 -9.33 7.31
C PRO A 87 12.81 -8.83 8.74
N LYS A 88 12.38 -7.58 8.88
CA LYS A 88 12.14 -6.91 10.18
C LYS A 88 10.73 -7.17 10.75
N LEU A 89 9.84 -7.80 9.97
CA LEU A 89 8.44 -8.06 10.34
C LEU A 89 8.20 -9.56 10.49
N ASN A 90 7.42 -9.97 11.50
CA ASN A 90 7.03 -11.37 11.75
C ASN A 90 8.18 -12.40 11.67
N ARG A 91 9.40 -12.00 12.05
CA ARG A 91 10.64 -12.80 11.93
C ARG A 91 10.89 -13.31 10.50
N GLY A 92 10.52 -12.52 9.48
CA GLY A 92 10.64 -12.86 8.07
C GLY A 92 9.61 -13.86 7.55
N ARG A 93 8.53 -14.14 8.30
CA ARG A 93 7.38 -14.92 7.83
C ARG A 93 6.38 -14.03 7.10
N PRO A 94 5.55 -14.60 6.21
CA PRO A 94 4.47 -13.86 5.57
C PRO A 94 3.50 -13.23 6.56
N VAL A 95 2.96 -12.11 6.13
CA VAL A 95 2.07 -11.22 6.85
C VAL A 95 0.94 -10.88 5.90
N GLN A 96 -0.31 -11.06 6.34
CA GLN A 96 -1.46 -10.62 5.57
C GLN A 96 -2.03 -9.33 6.15
N VAL A 97 -2.39 -8.42 5.27
CA VAL A 97 -3.00 -7.13 5.60
C VAL A 97 -4.18 -6.94 4.67
N GLU A 98 -5.36 -6.77 5.25
CA GLU A 98 -6.56 -6.41 4.50
C GLU A 98 -6.70 -4.89 4.47
N GLY A 99 -7.13 -4.36 3.32
CA GLY A 99 -7.25 -2.94 3.11
C GLY A 99 -8.20 -2.59 1.98
N CYS A 100 -8.36 -1.28 1.80
CA CYS A 100 -9.15 -0.71 0.73
C CYS A 100 -8.48 0.57 0.24
N SER A 101 -8.42 0.75 -1.08
CA SER A 101 -7.89 1.96 -1.70
C SER A 101 -9.02 2.78 -2.32
N ARG A 102 -8.95 4.10 -2.18
CA ARG A 102 -9.73 5.06 -2.97
C ARG A 102 -8.82 5.68 -4.02
N LEU A 103 -9.21 5.54 -5.28
CA LEU A 103 -8.48 6.05 -6.44
C LEU A 103 -9.35 7.08 -7.15
N ASP A 104 -8.91 8.33 -7.22
CA ASP A 104 -9.54 9.36 -8.05
C ASP A 104 -8.74 9.54 -9.34
N TRP A 105 -9.43 9.49 -10.48
CA TRP A 105 -8.85 9.50 -11.82
C TRP A 105 -9.02 10.85 -12.51
N ALA A 106 -7.97 11.30 -13.19
CA ALA A 106 -7.96 12.44 -14.11
C ALA A 106 -7.00 12.13 -15.28
N ASP A 107 -7.37 12.54 -16.49
CA ASP A 107 -6.54 12.35 -17.70
C ASP A 107 -6.03 10.91 -17.87
N ASP A 108 -6.93 9.94 -17.68
CA ASP A 108 -6.66 8.50 -17.76
C ASP A 108 -5.62 7.96 -16.75
N LYS A 109 -5.29 8.75 -15.73
CA LYS A 109 -4.35 8.39 -14.67
C LYS A 109 -4.93 8.62 -13.29
N VAL A 110 -4.34 7.99 -12.29
CA VAL A 110 -4.70 8.24 -10.88
C VAL A 110 -4.05 9.55 -10.43
N ILE A 111 -4.87 10.50 -9.96
CA ILE A 111 -4.43 11.81 -9.43
C ILE A 111 -4.55 11.88 -7.91
N GLN A 112 -5.39 11.05 -7.29
CA GLN A 112 -5.36 10.82 -5.85
C GLN A 112 -5.45 9.34 -5.55
N HIS A 113 -4.61 8.88 -4.64
CA HIS A 113 -4.62 7.52 -4.12
C HIS A 113 -4.60 7.59 -2.61
N GLN A 114 -5.66 7.10 -1.97
CA GLN A 114 -5.72 6.97 -0.52
C GLN A 114 -5.89 5.51 -0.11
N ASP A 115 -4.95 5.01 0.67
CA ASP A 115 -4.97 3.66 1.25
C ASP A 115 -5.52 3.66 2.66
N PHE A 116 -6.52 2.80 2.88
CA PHE A 116 -7.15 2.54 4.16
C PHE A 116 -6.84 1.10 4.58
N PHE A 117 -5.92 0.92 5.50
CA PHE A 117 -5.64 -0.36 6.13
C PHE A 117 -5.27 -0.17 7.60
N ASP A 118 -5.42 -1.22 8.40
CA ASP A 118 -5.02 -1.17 9.82
C ASP A 118 -3.51 -1.35 9.97
N ALA A 119 -2.82 -0.22 9.83
CA ALA A 119 -1.42 -0.02 10.16
C ALA A 119 -1.05 -0.52 11.57
N GLY A 120 -1.97 -0.37 12.52
CA GLY A 120 -1.79 -0.79 13.91
C GLY A 120 -1.78 -2.31 14.03
N ALA A 121 -2.79 -2.99 13.50
CA ALA A 121 -2.81 -4.46 13.48
C ALA A 121 -1.59 -5.04 12.73
N MET A 122 -1.24 -4.44 11.58
CA MET A 122 -0.07 -4.86 10.79
C MET A 122 1.25 -4.74 11.58
N LEU A 123 1.56 -3.58 12.17
CA LEU A 123 2.82 -3.39 12.90
C LEU A 123 2.76 -3.99 14.32
N TYR A 124 1.73 -3.73 15.10
CA TYR A 124 1.72 -4.13 16.51
C TYR A 124 1.68 -5.65 16.71
N GLU A 125 0.96 -6.40 15.88
CA GLU A 125 0.85 -7.86 16.05
C GLU A 125 2.11 -8.61 15.60
N GLN A 126 2.93 -7.99 14.75
CA GLN A 126 3.95 -8.70 13.99
C GLN A 126 5.36 -8.20 14.24
N LEU A 127 5.51 -7.08 14.95
CA LEU A 127 6.79 -6.65 15.46
C LEU A 127 7.19 -7.54 16.66
N PRO A 128 8.33 -8.24 16.60
CA PRO A 128 8.72 -9.24 17.61
C PRO A 128 8.95 -8.67 19.01
N TRP A 129 9.00 -7.33 19.15
CA TRP A 129 9.32 -6.61 20.38
C TRP A 129 8.10 -5.98 21.08
N VAL A 130 6.93 -5.93 20.43
CA VAL A 130 5.71 -5.35 21.03
C VAL A 130 5.25 -6.18 22.24
N GLY A 131 5.43 -7.50 22.19
CA GLY A 131 5.19 -8.38 23.34
C GLY A 131 6.13 -8.16 24.54
N ALA A 132 7.28 -7.50 24.37
CA ALA A 132 8.16 -7.12 25.46
C ALA A 132 7.81 -5.73 26.03
N LEU A 133 7.43 -4.78 25.17
CA LEU A 133 7.00 -3.44 25.57
C LEU A 133 5.68 -3.45 26.35
N ILE A 134 4.68 -4.23 25.93
CA ILE A 134 3.42 -4.39 26.66
C ILE A 134 3.66 -5.02 28.05
N ARG A 135 4.59 -5.98 28.14
CA ARG A 135 4.97 -6.64 29.40
C ARG A 135 5.65 -5.67 30.36
N TYR A 136 6.51 -4.81 29.83
CA TYR A 136 7.18 -3.74 30.58
C TYR A 136 6.19 -2.70 31.12
N ILE A 137 5.22 -2.27 30.29
CA ILE A 137 4.18 -1.32 30.71
C ILE A 137 3.28 -1.94 31.79
N ARG A 138 2.88 -3.22 31.63
CA ARG A 138 2.07 -3.92 32.63
C ARG A 138 2.79 -4.14 33.96
N GLN A 139 4.12 -4.27 33.95
CA GLN A 139 4.95 -4.32 35.16
C GLN A 139 5.12 -2.97 35.87
N ARG A 140 4.93 -1.85 35.17
CA ARG A 140 5.03 -0.49 35.75
C ARG A 140 3.70 0.05 36.28
N MET A 141 2.58 -0.56 35.90
CA MET A 141 1.25 -0.20 36.37
C MET A 141 0.70 -1.18 37.42
N GLY A 142 1.56 -2.03 37.99
CA GLY A 142 1.29 -2.89 39.14
C GLY A 142 2.13 -2.46 40.33
#